data_AF-A0A0N9V366-F1
#
_entry.id   AF-A0A0N9V366-F1
#
_cell.length_a   1.000
_cell.length_b   1.000
_cell.length_c   1.000
_cell.angle_alpha   90.00
_cell.angle_beta   90.00
_cell.angle_gamma   90.00
#
_symmetry.space_group_name_H-M   'P 1'
#
loop_
_entity.id
_entity.type
_entity.pdbx_description
1 polymer ?
#
loop_
_entity_poly.entity_id
_entity_poly.type
_entity_poly.pdbx_seq_one_letter_code
_entity_poly.pdbx_strand_id
1 'polypeptide(L)' 'MRPHDASHFSACAAQEARQAREARLRGADQATIALHNERAVRYQAMALRLQRERSTTLN' A
#
# COMPACT_ATOMS: atom_id res chain seq x y z
N MET A 1 13.46 8.12 4.41
CA MET A 1 13.20 6.75 3.94
C MET A 1 13.58 6.66 2.47
N ARG A 2 14.29 5.62 2.04
CA ARG A 2 14.66 5.46 0.62
C ARG A 2 13.43 4.97 -0.16
N PRO A 3 13.18 5.46 -1.39
CA PRO A 3 12.00 5.09 -2.20
C PRO A 3 11.90 3.58 -2.54
N HIS A 4 12.98 2.82 -2.35
CA HIS A 4 13.08 1.39 -2.68
C HIS A 4 12.97 0.49 -1.46
N ASP A 5 12.60 1.03 -0.29
CA ASP A 5 12.53 0.25 0.93
C ASP A 5 11.11 -0.29 1.14
N ALA A 6 11.00 -1.55 1.58
CA ALA A 6 9.71 -2.16 1.85
C ALA A 6 8.89 -1.36 2.88
N SER A 7 9.59 -0.68 3.80
CA SER A 7 8.99 0.22 4.79
C SER A 7 8.24 1.40 4.16
N HIS A 8 8.74 1.95 3.04
CA HIS A 8 8.08 3.03 2.31
C HIS A 8 6.77 2.55 1.68
N PHE A 9 6.82 1.41 0.99
CA PHE A 9 5.64 0.82 0.35
C PHE A 9 4.58 0.38 1.37
N SER A 10 4.98 -0.16 2.52
CA SER A 10 4.06 -0.45 3.62
C SER A 10 3.37 0.80 4.17
N ALA A 11 4.09 1.92 4.30
CA ALA A 11 3.51 3.20 4.73
C ALA A 11 2.51 3.74 3.70
N CYS A 12 2.84 3.67 2.40
CA CYS A 12 1.92 4.05 1.33
C CYS A 12 0.66 3.17 1.29
N ALA A 13 0.80 1.85 1.50
CA ALA A 13 -0.33 0.94 1.59
C ALA A 13 -1.28 1.31 2.75
N ALA A 14 -0.73 1.62 3.93
CA ALA A 14 -1.51 2.04 5.08
C ALA A 14 -2.22 3.39 4.84
N GLN A 15 -1.54 4.32 4.18
CA GLN A 15 -2.11 5.62 3.83
C GLN A 15 -3.30 5.48 2.85
N GLU A 16 -3.14 4.70 1.78
CA GLU A 16 -4.22 4.47 0.81
C GLU A 16 -5.40 3.72 1.45
N ALA A 17 -5.14 2.73 2.31
CA ALA A 17 -6.18 2.05 3.07
C ALA A 17 -6.95 3.00 4.01
N ARG A 18 -6.24 3.98 4.60
CA ARG A 18 -6.87 5.04 5.40
C ARG A 18 -7.73 5.95 4.52
N GLN A 19 -7.23 6.36 3.35
CA GLN A 19 -8.00 7.19 2.41
C GLN A 19 -9.26 6.47 1.93
N ALA A 20 -9.21 5.15 1.66
CA ALA A 20 -10.40 4.36 1.34
C ALA A 20 -11.44 4.37 2.47
N ARG A 21 -11.01 4.30 3.74
CA ARG A 21 -11.91 4.40 4.90
C ARG A 21 -12.51 5.80 5.03
N GLU A 22 -11.71 6.84 4.87
CA GLU A 22 -12.18 8.23 4.91
C GLU A 22 -13.17 8.52 3.78
N ALA A 23 -12.91 8.02 2.57
CA ALA A 23 -13.80 8.12 1.42
C ALA A 23 -15.15 7.44 1.71
N ARG A 24 -15.15 6.23 2.31
CA ARG A 24 -16.37 5.55 2.76
C ARG A 24 -17.15 6.38 3.78
N LEU A 25 -16.47 6.93 4.79
CA LEU A 25 -17.11 7.75 5.83
C LEU A 25 -17.70 9.05 5.28
N ARG A 26 -17.10 9.62 4.23
CA ARG A 26 -17.61 10.82 3.53
C ARG A 26 -18.73 10.51 2.52
N GLY A 27 -19.09 9.24 2.33
CA GLY A 27 -20.07 8.83 1.33
C GLY A 27 -19.59 9.01 -0.11
N ALA A 28 -18.27 8.92 -0.35
CA ALA A 28 -17.72 8.93 -1.69
C ALA A 28 -18.23 7.75 -2.53
N ASP A 29 -18.17 7.88 -3.85
CA ASP A 29 -18.58 6.84 -4.78
C ASP A 29 -17.69 5.58 -4.67
N GLN A 30 -18.22 4.45 -5.12
CA GLN A 30 -17.53 3.16 -5.05
C GLN A 30 -16.27 3.13 -5.93
N ALA A 31 -16.19 3.89 -7.02
CA ALA A 31 -15.00 3.91 -7.86
C ALA A 31 -13.83 4.62 -7.16
N THR A 32 -14.11 5.73 -6.47
CA THR A 32 -13.12 6.43 -5.63
C THR A 32 -12.62 5.52 -4.51
N ILE A 33 -13.52 4.81 -3.82
CA ILE A 33 -13.14 3.87 -2.76
C ILE A 33 -12.32 2.70 -3.33
N ALA A 34 -12.73 2.15 -4.47
CA ALA A 34 -12.02 1.06 -5.15
C ALA A 34 -10.61 1.48 -5.57
N LEU A 35 -10.44 2.70 -6.10
CA LEU A 35 -9.14 3.23 -6.49
C LEU A 35 -8.14 3.22 -5.32
N HIS A 36 -8.55 3.70 -4.15
CA HIS A 36 -7.69 3.69 -2.96
C HIS A 36 -7.37 2.27 -2.48
N ASN A 37 -8.34 1.36 -2.52
CA ASN A 37 -8.10 -0.05 -2.16
C ASN A 37 -7.13 -0.73 -3.15
N GLU A 38 -7.27 -0.51 -4.46
CA GLU A 38 -6.35 -1.05 -5.47
C GLU A 38 -4.92 -0.57 -5.24
N ARG A 39 -4.74 0.73 -4.98
CA ARG A 39 -3.42 1.29 -4.67
C ARG A 39 -2.83 0.68 -3.42
N ALA A 40 -3.62 0.54 -2.35
CA ALA A 40 -3.18 -0.08 -1.11
C ALA A 40 -2.65 -1.51 -1.33
N VAL A 41 -3.38 -2.32 -2.10
CA VAL A 41 -2.97 -3.69 -2.43
C VAL A 41 -1.70 -3.71 -3.27
N ARG A 42 -1.57 -2.84 -4.29
CA ARG A 42 -0.36 -2.75 -5.12
C ARG A 42 0.88 -2.40 -4.29
N TYR A 43 0.76 -1.44 -3.38
CA TYR A 43 1.85 -1.08 -2.50
C TYR A 43 2.20 -2.20 -1.51
N GLN A 44 1.20 -2.90 -0.95
CA GLN A 44 1.44 -4.03 -0.07
C GLN A 44 2.14 -5.20 -0.78
N ALA A 45 1.74 -5.50 -2.03
CA ALA A 45 2.39 -6.51 -2.85
C ALA A 45 3.86 -6.15 -3.15
N MET A 46 4.14 -4.88 -3.43
CA MET A 46 5.51 -4.40 -3.64
C MET A 46 6.36 -4.49 -2.37
N ALA A 47 5.79 -4.12 -1.22
CA ALA A 47 6.48 -4.25 0.07
C ALA A 47 6.84 -5.70 0.37
N LEU A 48 5.91 -6.64 0.14
CA LEU A 48 6.14 -8.08 0.32
C LEU A 48 7.22 -8.61 -0.65
N ARG A 49 7.21 -8.17 -1.90
CA ARG A 49 8.23 -8.53 -2.88
C ARG A 49 9.62 -8.08 -2.42
N LEU A 50 9.76 -6.83 -2.02
CA LEU A 50 11.04 -6.27 -1.54
C LEU A 50 11.52 -6.93 -0.24
N GLN A 51 10.60 -7.28 0.66
CA GLN A 51 10.93 -8.06 1.86
C GLN A 51 11.49 -9.43 1.48
N ARG A 52 10.86 -10.14 0.54
CA ARG A 52 11.32 -11.44 0.07
C ARG A 52 12.68 -11.35 -0.61
N GLU A 53 12.86 -10.38 -1.51
CA GLU A 53 14.14 -10.13 -2.20
C GLU A 53 15.26 -9.86 -1.18
N ARG A 54 14.99 -9.05 -0.15
CA ARG A 54 15.96 -8.80 0.93
C ARG A 54 16.28 -10.05 1.74
N SER A 55 15.29 -10.89 2.04
CA SER A 55 15.51 -12.16 2.75
C SER A 55 16.33 -13.16 1.93
N THR A 56 16.14 -13.21 0.60
CA THR A 56 16.95 -14.07 -0.28
C THR A 56 18.38 -13.58 -0.45
N THR A 57 18.63 -12.27 -0.42
CA THR A 57 20.00 -11.72 -0.54
C THR A 57 20.81 -11.84 0.76
N LEU A 58 20.16 -12.05 1.90
CA LEU A 58 20.81 -12.23 3.21
C LEU A 58 21.09 -13.70 3.57
N ASN A 59 20.66 -14.66 2.73
CA ASN A 59 20.94 -16.09 2.83
C ASN A 59 21.97 -16.50 1.78
#